data_AF-A0A3Q8RN13-F1
#
_entry.id   AF-A0A3Q8RN13-F1
#
_cell.length_a   1.000
_cell.length_b   1.000
_cell.length_c   1.000
_cell.angle_alpha   90.00
_cell.angle_beta   90.00
_cell.angle_gamma   90.00
#
_symmetry.space_group_name_H-M   'P 1'
#
loop_
_entity.id
_entity.type
_entity.pdbx_description
1 polymer ?
#
loop_
_entity_poly.entity_id
_entity_poly.type
_entity_poly.pdbx_seq_one_letter_code
_entity_poly.pdbx_strand_id
1 'polypeptide(L)'
;MKFKQLLIYLMFSTQIMAQSFNGEYKSLLTSFKSEIDSTRNYKEKAEFNLLISNEYIVIQDIRLPKKLLIYKCKKPLKKLFNIFIKESCNNEHMENNSKSNITFYNSKNKLNLMISDKESSQVFFNLIKNKLK
;
A
#
# COMPACT_ATOMS: atom_id res chain seq x y z
N MET A 1 20.06 -34.12 -8.75
CA MET A 1 18.62 -33.87 -9.05
C MET A 1 17.85 -33.26 -7.89
N LYS A 2 18.04 -33.70 -6.63
CA LYS A 2 17.25 -33.24 -5.46
C LYS A 2 17.32 -31.73 -5.17
N PHE A 3 18.47 -31.09 -5.41
CA PHE A 3 18.65 -29.64 -5.15
C PHE A 3 17.92 -28.75 -6.16
N LYS A 4 17.89 -29.12 -7.45
CA LYS A 4 17.15 -28.39 -8.49
C LYS A 4 15.64 -28.46 -8.26
N GLN A 5 15.12 -29.60 -7.81
CA GLN A 5 13.71 -29.77 -7.44
C GLN A 5 13.33 -28.95 -6.21
N LEU A 6 14.21 -28.88 -5.20
CA LEU A 6 14.01 -28.02 -4.03
C LEU A 6 13.92 -26.53 -4.40
N LEU A 7 14.79 -26.09 -5.32
CA LEU A 7 14.85 -24.70 -5.78
C LEU A 7 13.59 -24.30 -6.58
N ILE A 8 13.09 -25.21 -7.42
CA ILE A 8 11.82 -25.03 -8.14
C ILE A 8 10.65 -24.95 -7.14
N TYR A 9 10.62 -25.81 -6.12
CA TYR A 9 9.57 -25.81 -5.10
C TYR A 9 9.56 -24.49 -4.28
N LEU A 10 10.73 -23.96 -3.97
CA LEU A 10 10.90 -22.67 -3.28
C LEU A 10 10.44 -21.48 -4.13
N MET A 11 10.67 -21.54 -5.44
CA MET A 11 10.20 -20.52 -6.39
C MET A 11 8.67 -20.57 -6.56
N PHE A 12 8.05 -21.75 -6.51
CA PHE A 12 6.59 -21.86 -6.56
C PHE A 12 5.91 -21.41 -5.26
N SER A 13 6.47 -21.70 -4.09
CA SER A 13 5.86 -21.29 -2.80
C SER A 13 5.81 -19.77 -2.63
N THR A 14 6.85 -19.06 -3.07
CA THR A 14 6.88 -17.58 -3.03
C THR A 14 5.87 -16.95 -4.01
N GLN A 15 5.62 -17.58 -5.15
CA GLN A 15 4.61 -17.10 -6.12
C GLN A 15 3.17 -17.28 -5.64
N ILE A 16 2.89 -18.30 -4.81
CA ILE A 16 1.57 -18.54 -4.23
C ILE A 16 1.26 -17.50 -3.14
N MET A 17 2.23 -17.17 -2.31
CA MET A 17 2.08 -16.22 -1.19
C MET A 17 1.73 -14.78 -1.65
N ALA A 18 2.23 -14.36 -2.82
CA ALA A 18 1.88 -13.06 -3.41
C ALA A 18 0.46 -13.03 -4.00
N GLN A 19 -0.08 -14.18 -4.43
CA GLN A 19 -1.46 -14.30 -4.93
C GLN A 19 -2.50 -14.34 -3.80
N SER A 20 -2.11 -14.67 -2.57
CA SER A 20 -3.00 -14.77 -1.42
C SER A 20 -3.04 -13.52 -0.53
N PHE A 21 -2.46 -12.40 -0.94
CA PHE A 21 -2.53 -11.17 -0.15
C PHE A 21 -3.94 -10.60 -0.17
N ASN A 22 -4.72 -10.88 0.89
CA ASN A 22 -6.11 -10.45 0.98
C ASN A 22 -6.31 -9.10 1.69
N GLY A 23 -5.29 -8.52 2.33
CA GLY A 23 -5.38 -7.23 3.02
C GLY A 23 -6.44 -7.15 4.13
N GLU A 24 -6.28 -6.23 5.07
CA GLU A 24 -7.36 -5.92 6.04
C GLU A 24 -8.36 -4.91 5.43
N TYR A 25 -7.94 -4.12 4.45
CA TYR A 25 -8.75 -3.09 3.81
C TYR A 25 -8.68 -3.20 2.28
N LYS A 26 -9.69 -2.63 1.62
CA LYS A 26 -9.75 -2.45 0.17
C LYS A 26 -10.03 -1.00 -0.20
N SER A 27 -9.49 -0.58 -1.34
CA SER A 27 -9.88 0.66 -2.03
C SER A 27 -10.23 0.34 -3.47
N LEU A 28 -11.30 0.96 -3.99
CA LEU A 28 -11.79 0.76 -5.37
C LEU A 28 -11.57 1.99 -6.26
N LEU A 29 -10.91 3.02 -5.71
CA LEU A 29 -10.69 4.28 -6.39
C LEU A 29 -9.38 4.87 -5.90
N THR A 30 -8.54 5.29 -6.85
CA THR A 30 -7.29 5.98 -6.55
C THR A 30 -7.14 7.24 -7.40
N SER A 31 -6.28 8.15 -6.95
CA SER A 31 -5.78 9.23 -7.78
C SER A 31 -4.30 9.41 -7.54
N PHE A 32 -3.59 9.83 -8.57
CA PHE A 32 -2.20 10.24 -8.49
C PHE A 32 -2.08 11.68 -8.98
N LYS A 33 -1.27 12.46 -8.26
CA LYS A 33 -0.91 13.82 -8.62
C LYS A 33 0.61 13.94 -8.58
N SER A 34 1.22 14.29 -9.70
CA SER A 34 2.60 14.77 -9.76
C SER A 34 2.61 16.29 -9.65
N GLU A 35 3.55 16.80 -8.86
CA GLU A 35 3.87 18.23 -8.79
C GLU A 35 4.88 18.65 -9.87
N ILE A 36 5.49 17.68 -10.57
CA ILE A 36 6.51 17.92 -11.61
C ILE A 36 5.89 17.83 -13.02
N ASP A 37 4.98 16.88 -13.23
CA ASP A 37 4.41 16.60 -14.55
C ASP A 37 2.89 16.36 -14.48
N SER A 38 2.12 17.41 -14.76
CA SER A 38 0.66 17.35 -14.71
C SER A 38 0.03 16.34 -15.67
N THR A 39 0.73 15.93 -16.73
CA THR A 39 0.22 14.94 -17.69
C THR A 39 0.13 13.53 -17.08
N ARG A 40 0.86 13.29 -15.98
CA ARG A 40 0.81 12.03 -15.22
C ARG A 40 -0.31 12.00 -14.20
N ASN A 41 -1.05 13.09 -14.03
CA ASN A 41 -2.15 13.15 -13.06
C ASN A 41 -3.30 12.28 -13.56
N TYR A 42 -3.81 11.42 -12.68
CA TYR A 42 -4.96 10.58 -13.02
C TYR A 42 -5.85 10.35 -11.81
N LYS A 43 -7.09 9.96 -12.12
CA LYS A 43 -8.04 9.42 -11.16
C LYS A 43 -8.75 8.26 -11.83
N GLU A 44 -8.63 7.08 -11.25
CA GLU A 44 -9.14 5.86 -11.87
C GLU A 44 -9.79 4.93 -10.86
N LYS A 45 -10.71 4.09 -11.37
CA LYS A 45 -11.27 2.97 -10.64
C LYS A 45 -10.28 1.81 -10.74
N ALA A 46 -9.66 1.47 -9.62
CA ALA A 46 -8.73 0.36 -9.51
C ALA A 46 -8.84 -0.24 -8.12
N GLU A 47 -8.75 -1.58 -8.04
CA GLU A 47 -8.85 -2.30 -6.78
C GLU A 47 -7.46 -2.51 -6.17
N PHE A 48 -7.33 -2.07 -4.92
CA PHE A 48 -6.14 -2.26 -4.11
C PHE A 48 -6.49 -3.01 -2.84
N ASN A 49 -5.67 -3.99 -2.48
CA ASN A 49 -5.66 -4.59 -1.16
C ASN A 49 -4.66 -3.83 -0.28
N LEU A 50 -5.03 -3.56 0.96
CA LEU A 50 -4.19 -2.85 1.93
C LEU A 50 -4.14 -3.62 3.24
N LEU A 51 -2.94 -3.84 3.76
CA LEU A 51 -2.71 -4.32 5.13
C LEU A 51 -2.11 -3.15 5.91
N ILE A 52 -2.74 -2.80 7.03
CA ILE A 52 -2.25 -1.73 7.89
C ILE A 52 -2.01 -2.30 9.28
N SER A 53 -0.75 -2.41 9.67
CA SER A 53 -0.33 -2.86 10.99
C SER A 53 0.10 -1.67 11.87
N ASN A 54 0.68 -1.95 13.03
CA ASN A 54 1.20 -0.89 13.89
C ASN A 54 2.30 -0.09 13.18
N GLU A 55 3.17 -0.73 12.41
CA GLU A 55 4.36 -0.07 11.85
C GLU A 55 4.42 -0.17 10.34
N TYR A 56 3.61 -1.04 9.72
CA TYR A 56 3.68 -1.29 8.29
C TYR A 56 2.38 -0.97 7.59
N ILE A 57 2.51 -0.40 6.40
CA ILE A 57 1.44 -0.34 5.40
C ILE A 57 1.94 -1.10 4.18
N VAL A 58 1.16 -2.09 3.78
CA VAL A 58 1.42 -2.87 2.56
C VAL A 58 0.24 -2.66 1.63
N ILE A 59 0.52 -2.24 0.40
CA ILE A 59 -0.47 -1.99 -0.63
C ILE A 59 -0.16 -2.86 -1.84
N GLN A 60 -1.18 -3.49 -2.38
CA GLN A 60 -1.10 -4.29 -3.59
C GLN A 60 -2.15 -3.81 -4.58
N ASP A 61 -1.72 -3.47 -5.80
CA ASP A 61 -2.63 -3.37 -6.94
C ASP A 61 -2.99 -4.79 -7.39
N ILE A 62 -4.29 -5.12 -7.43
CA ILE A 62 -4.73 -6.48 -7.81
C ILE A 62 -4.34 -6.82 -9.25
N ARG A 63 -4.19 -5.82 -10.13
CA ARG A 63 -3.73 -6.01 -11.51
C ARG A 63 -2.25 -6.41 -11.57
N LEU A 64 -1.47 -6.05 -10.54
CA LEU A 64 -0.03 -6.28 -10.45
C LEU A 64 0.33 -6.99 -9.12
N PRO A 65 -0.16 -8.23 -8.89
CA PRO A 65 -0.10 -8.87 -7.58
C PRO A 65 1.33 -9.15 -7.09
N LYS A 66 2.30 -9.25 -8.00
CA LYS A 66 3.71 -9.44 -7.66
C LYS A 66 4.40 -8.17 -7.14
N LYS A 67 3.78 -7.00 -7.25
CA LYS A 67 4.36 -5.70 -6.87
C LYS A 67 3.68 -5.15 -5.62
N LEU A 68 4.28 -5.41 -4.47
CA LEU A 68 3.86 -4.86 -3.18
C LEU A 68 4.56 -3.54 -2.90
N LEU A 69 3.80 -2.52 -2.55
CA LEU A 69 4.32 -1.29 -1.99
C LEU A 69 4.34 -1.42 -0.48
N ILE A 70 5.54 -1.40 0.11
CA ILE A 70 5.75 -1.60 1.55
C ILE A 70 6.30 -0.31 2.15
N TYR A 71 5.64 0.16 3.21
CA TYR A 71 6.00 1.37 3.95
C TYR A 71 6.16 1.04 5.43
N LYS A 72 7.32 1.33 6.00
CA LYS A 72 7.60 1.17 7.43
C LYS A 72 7.64 2.50 8.15
N CYS A 73 6.68 2.73 9.02
CA CYS A 73 6.51 3.97 9.77
C CYS A 73 7.29 3.92 11.09
N LYS A 74 7.86 5.06 11.49
CA LYS A 74 8.68 5.16 12.72
C LYS A 74 7.86 5.05 13.99
N LYS A 75 6.61 5.52 13.96
CA LYS A 75 5.69 5.52 15.10
C LYS A 75 4.52 4.56 14.86
N PRO A 76 3.95 3.99 15.93
CA PRO A 76 2.77 3.13 15.82
C PRO A 76 1.55 3.87 15.26
N LEU A 77 1.01 3.37 14.15
CA LEU A 77 -0.16 3.90 13.46
C LEU A 77 -1.46 3.75 14.27
N LYS A 78 -1.61 2.69 15.08
CA LYS A 78 -2.83 2.42 15.87
C LYS A 78 -3.25 3.56 16.79
N LYS A 79 -2.29 4.29 17.38
CA LYS A 79 -2.60 5.43 18.26
C LYS A 79 -3.17 6.62 17.49
N LEU A 80 -3.03 6.61 16.17
CA LEU A 80 -3.26 7.77 15.33
C LEU A 80 -4.57 7.64 14.52
N PHE A 81 -5.12 6.42 14.29
CA PHE A 81 -6.27 6.11 13.41
C PHE A 81 -7.56 6.95 13.58
N ASN A 82 -7.73 7.70 14.67
CA ASN A 82 -8.93 8.49 14.97
C ASN A 82 -8.82 10.00 14.62
N ILE A 83 -7.67 10.48 14.15
CA ILE A 83 -7.42 11.91 13.87
C ILE A 83 -6.82 12.05 12.47
N PHE A 84 -6.79 13.24 11.87
CA PHE A 84 -5.94 13.50 10.70
C PHE A 84 -4.48 13.16 11.07
N ILE A 85 -3.93 12.10 10.48
CA ILE A 85 -2.59 11.59 10.80
C ILE A 85 -1.67 11.93 9.66
N LYS A 86 -0.45 12.36 9.96
CA LYS A 86 0.66 12.36 9.01
C LYS A 86 1.88 11.75 9.67
N GLU A 87 2.38 10.65 9.16
CA GLU A 87 3.57 9.95 9.67
C GLU A 87 4.59 9.74 8.56
N SER A 88 5.88 9.88 8.90
CA SER A 88 6.96 9.64 7.95
C SER A 88 7.36 8.16 7.97
N CYS A 89 7.36 7.53 6.81
CA CYS A 89 7.61 6.11 6.65
C CYS A 89 8.69 5.87 5.58
N ASN A 90 9.48 4.82 5.75
CA ASN A 90 10.50 4.39 4.80
C ASN A 90 9.86 3.48 3.74
N ASN A 91 10.23 3.67 2.49
CA ASN A 91 9.77 2.89 1.34
C ASN A 91 10.63 1.64 1.18
N GLU A 92 10.28 0.55 1.88
CA GLU A 92 11.10 -0.69 1.89
C GLU A 92 11.05 -1.46 0.57
N HIS A 93 10.10 -1.13 -0.31
CA HIS A 93 10.00 -1.70 -1.65
C HIS A 93 10.91 -1.01 -2.68
N MET A 94 11.61 0.06 -2.29
CA MET A 94 12.54 0.79 -3.16
C MET A 94 13.98 0.61 -2.68
N GLU A 95 14.91 0.35 -3.59
CA GLU A 95 16.33 0.11 -3.28
C GLU A 95 16.99 1.31 -2.56
N ASN A 96 16.49 2.52 -2.79
CA ASN A 96 17.06 3.75 -2.25
C ASN A 96 16.54 4.15 -0.85
N ASN A 97 15.67 3.34 -0.22
CA ASN A 97 15.06 3.65 1.09
C ASN A 97 14.48 5.08 1.17
N SER A 98 13.88 5.54 0.07
CA SER A 98 13.20 6.83 0.01
C SER A 98 12.12 6.93 1.09
N LYS A 99 11.72 8.16 1.43
CA LYS A 99 10.71 8.41 2.47
C LYS A 99 9.44 8.96 1.86
N SER A 100 8.32 8.44 2.33
CA SER A 100 7.00 8.99 2.03
C SER A 100 6.28 9.31 3.33
N ASN A 101 5.44 10.34 3.27
CA ASN A 101 4.49 10.66 4.31
C ASN A 101 3.19 9.92 4.03
N ILE A 102 2.77 9.14 5.02
CA ILE A 102 1.48 8.45 5.05
C ILE A 102 0.51 9.34 5.81
N THR A 103 -0.60 9.67 5.18
CA THR A 103 -1.66 10.49 5.76
C THR A 103 -2.98 9.76 5.77
N PHE A 104 -3.56 9.55 6.95
CA PHE A 104 -4.94 9.07 7.06
C PHE A 104 -5.85 10.25 7.37
N TYR A 105 -6.98 10.33 6.67
CA TYR A 105 -7.96 11.38 6.90
C TYR A 105 -9.38 10.91 6.60
N ASN A 106 -10.32 11.41 7.39
CA ASN A 106 -11.74 11.22 7.16
C ASN A 106 -12.28 12.34 6.30
N SER A 107 -12.96 11.98 5.21
CA SER A 107 -13.72 12.91 4.39
C SER A 107 -15.10 12.35 4.14
N LYS A 108 -16.16 13.11 4.47
CA LYS A 108 -17.57 12.68 4.35
C LYS A 108 -17.84 11.31 5.01
N ASN A 109 -17.33 11.10 6.23
CA ASN A 109 -17.41 9.85 7.00
C ASN A 109 -16.78 8.63 6.31
N LYS A 110 -15.84 8.84 5.39
CA LYS A 110 -15.08 7.78 4.74
C LYS A 110 -13.59 7.97 5.01
N LEU A 111 -12.95 6.90 5.47
CA LEU A 111 -11.51 6.86 5.71
C LEU A 111 -10.77 6.82 4.38
N ASN A 112 -9.77 7.68 4.22
CA ASN A 112 -8.89 7.71 3.05
C ASN A 112 -7.44 7.59 3.51
N LEU A 113 -6.60 7.06 2.63
CA LEU A 113 -5.16 7.02 2.79
C LEU A 113 -4.50 7.82 1.67
N MET A 114 -3.60 8.71 2.01
CA MET A 114 -2.72 9.40 1.07
C MET A 114 -1.28 9.04 1.35
N ILE A 115 -0.53 8.76 0.29
CA ILE A 115 0.91 8.58 0.31
C ILE A 115 1.49 9.74 -0.47
N SER A 116 2.42 10.48 0.12
CA SER A 116 3.00 11.65 -0.53
C SER A 116 4.48 11.76 -0.26
N ASP A 117 5.24 12.23 -1.23
CA ASP A 117 6.61 12.68 -1.05
C ASP A 117 6.73 14.15 -1.49
N LYS A 118 7.92 14.59 -1.91
CA LYS A 118 8.14 15.97 -2.37
C LYS A 118 7.62 16.22 -3.78
N GLU A 119 7.45 15.16 -4.58
CA GLU A 119 7.23 15.23 -6.02
C GLU A 119 5.83 14.77 -6.42
N SER A 120 5.18 13.98 -5.57
CA SER A 120 3.90 13.39 -5.88
C SER A 120 3.05 13.04 -4.67
N SER A 121 1.78 12.80 -4.93
CA SER A 121 0.85 12.18 -3.99
C SER A 121 -0.05 11.16 -4.68
N GLN A 122 -0.31 10.06 -4.00
CA GLN A 122 -1.30 9.06 -4.37
C GLN A 122 -2.33 8.93 -3.25
N VAL A 123 -3.62 8.92 -3.61
CA VAL A 123 -4.73 8.76 -2.69
C VAL A 123 -5.46 7.45 -2.97
N PHE A 124 -5.76 6.72 -1.91
CA PHE A 124 -6.63 5.55 -1.89
C PHE A 124 -7.91 5.93 -1.17
N PHE A 125 -8.99 6.06 -1.92
CA PHE A 125 -10.25 6.60 -1.41
C PHE A 125 -11.09 5.50 -0.75
N ASN A 126 -11.86 5.91 0.25
CA ASN A 126 -12.91 5.10 0.88
C ASN A 126 -12.43 3.69 1.26
N LEU A 127 -11.46 3.60 2.17
CA LEU A 127 -10.96 2.33 2.67
C LEU A 127 -12.09 1.52 3.31
N ILE A 128 -12.40 0.37 2.72
CA ILE A 128 -13.42 -0.57 3.20
C ILE A 128 -12.71 -1.67 3.97
N LYS A 129 -13.07 -1.88 5.24
CA LYS A 129 -12.53 -3.00 6.01
C LYS A 129 -13.07 -4.32 5.44
N ASN A 130 -12.16 -5.23 5.05
CA ASN A 130 -12.53 -6.58 4.70
C ASN A 130 -13.09 -7.26 5.95
N LYS A 131 -14.32 -7.77 5.87
CA LYS A 131 -14.80 -8.75 6.85
C LYS A 131 -13.99 -10.01 6.59
N LEU A 132 -13.07 -10.35 7.51
CA LEU A 132 -12.44 -11.67 7.52
C LEU A 132 -13.59 -12.70 7.48
N LYS A 133 -13.59 -13.55 6.45
CA LYS A 133 -14.41 -14.77 6.43
C LYS A 133 -13.72 -15.84 7.25
#